data_AF-A0A8T7BNC2-F1
#
_entry.id   AF-A0A8T7BNC2-F1
#
_cell.length_a   1.000
_cell.length_b   1.000
_cell.length_c   1.000
_cell.angle_alpha   90.00
_cell.angle_beta   90.00
_cell.angle_gamma   90.00
#
_symmetry.space_group_name_H-M   'P 1'
#
loop_
_entity.id
_entity.type
_entity.pdbx_description
1 polymer ?
#
loop_
_entity_poly.entity_id
_entity_poly.type
_entity_poly.pdbx_seq_one_letter_code
_entity_poly.pdbx_strand_id
1 'polypeptide(L)'
;ITGVIGLVFLVLALYTLTKKRIIKCCTLSVLSLGFICSSLIILLLGINLHTYHRLTKEVPIANIQFWQTGPQQFLAVLSHADGINEQSYMINGDEWQIDARVLKWNPTAILAGLDSRYRLERLSGRYRNIEQERYDQRSVFDLSAEPGLELWPLLIRLQNYLDWIDAYYGNSVYLPMADQAAYQIVLTQSGILSRPDNEQARHAIASW
;
A
#
# COMPACT_ATOMS: atom_id res chain seq x y z
N ILE A 1 9.54 30.23 2.78
CA ILE A 1 10.00 31.48 2.13
C ILE A 1 8.88 32.52 2.09
N THR A 2 7.71 32.22 1.50
CA THR A 2 6.55 33.13 1.43
C THR A 2 6.04 33.62 2.80
N GLY A 3 5.94 32.75 3.80
CA GLY A 3 5.55 33.14 5.17
C GLY A 3 6.57 34.07 5.86
N VAL A 4 7.86 33.91 5.59
CA VAL A 4 8.93 34.79 6.12
C VAL A 4 8.81 36.18 5.52
N ILE A 5 8.55 36.27 4.21
CA ILE A 5 8.30 37.54 3.51
C ILE A 5 7.05 38.23 4.10
N GLY A 6 5.98 37.49 4.38
CA GLY A 6 4.77 38.02 5.03
C GLY A 6 5.03 38.58 6.44
N LEU A 7 5.84 37.89 7.25
CA LEU A 7 6.27 38.35 8.58
C LEU A 7 7.11 39.64 8.52
N VAL A 8 8.03 39.75 7.55
CA VAL A 8 8.84 40.97 7.35
C VAL A 8 7.95 42.17 7.02
N PHE A 9 6.97 42.00 6.12
CA PHE A 9 6.01 43.07 5.80
C PHE A 9 5.12 43.44 7.00
N LEU A 10 4.79 42.49 7.87
CA LEU A 10 4.04 42.73 9.11
C LEU A 10 4.84 43.62 10.08
N VAL A 11 6.11 43.29 10.29
CA VAL A 11 7.01 44.07 11.15
C VAL A 11 7.22 45.49 10.58
N LEU A 12 7.37 45.63 9.27
CA LEU A 12 7.48 46.94 8.61
C LEU A 12 6.17 47.75 8.72
N ALA A 13 5.00 47.11 8.63
CA ALA A 13 3.71 47.78 8.82
C ALA A 13 3.60 48.35 10.24
N LEU A 14 3.91 47.56 11.27
CA LEU A 14 3.93 47.98 12.68
C LEU A 14 4.93 49.13 12.92
N TYR A 15 6.10 49.08 12.28
CA TYR A 15 7.09 50.17 12.33
C TYR A 15 6.61 51.45 11.65
N THR A 16 5.78 51.36 10.60
CA THR A 16 5.19 52.57 9.97
C THR A 16 4.05 53.17 10.78
N LEU A 17 3.38 52.37 11.63
CA LEU A 17 2.35 52.80 12.57
C LEU A 17 2.93 53.75 13.62
N THR A 18 4.11 53.45 14.15
CA THR A 18 4.82 54.32 15.10
C THR A 18 5.23 55.66 14.49
N LYS A 19 5.36 55.73 13.15
CA LYS A 19 5.67 56.95 12.39
C LYS A 19 4.43 57.70 11.85
N LYS A 20 3.20 57.34 12.27
CA LYS A 20 1.92 57.93 11.84
C LYS A 20 1.67 57.94 10.30
N ARG A 21 2.33 57.05 9.54
CA ARG A 21 2.18 56.96 8.07
C ARG A 21 1.08 55.97 7.68
N ILE A 22 -0.18 56.37 7.87
CA ILE A 22 -1.36 55.50 7.78
C ILE A 22 -1.47 54.79 6.41
N ILE A 23 -1.28 55.51 5.29
CA ILE A 23 -1.42 54.92 3.93
C ILE A 23 -0.40 53.79 3.69
N LYS A 24 0.87 54.00 4.10
CA LYS A 24 1.92 52.97 3.98
C LYS A 24 1.66 51.78 4.89
N CYS A 25 1.09 52.02 6.06
CA CYS A 25 0.67 50.95 6.95
C CYS A 25 -0.42 50.07 6.31
N CYS A 26 -1.44 50.68 5.69
CA CYS A 26 -2.50 49.94 5.01
C CYS A 26 -1.97 49.07 3.86
N THR A 27 -1.11 49.61 2.99
CA THR A 27 -0.56 48.84 1.86
C THR A 27 0.35 47.70 2.32
N LEU A 28 1.21 47.94 3.31
CA LEU A 28 2.07 46.90 3.89
C LEU A 28 1.27 45.81 4.61
N SER A 29 0.17 46.19 5.28
CA SER A 29 -0.71 45.23 5.97
C SER A 29 -1.45 44.31 4.99
N VAL A 30 -1.96 44.86 3.89
CA VAL A 30 -2.62 44.07 2.82
C VAL A 30 -1.62 43.10 2.17
N LEU A 31 -0.40 43.57 1.87
CA LEU A 31 0.66 42.71 1.32
C LEU A 31 1.07 41.61 2.29
N SER A 32 1.25 41.95 3.58
CA SER A 32 1.58 40.99 4.64
C SER A 32 0.50 39.91 4.75
N LEU A 33 -0.77 40.30 4.82
CA LEU A 33 -1.89 39.37 4.88
C LEU A 33 -1.92 38.45 3.64
N GLY A 34 -1.70 39.01 2.45
CA GLY A 34 -1.62 38.22 1.21
C GLY A 34 -0.53 37.15 1.26
N PHE A 35 0.68 37.49 1.70
CA PHE A 35 1.78 36.53 1.83
C PHE A 35 1.54 35.49 2.94
N ILE A 36 0.94 35.87 4.06
CA ILE A 36 0.57 34.95 5.15
C ILE A 36 -0.51 33.97 4.68
N CYS A 37 -1.59 34.46 4.05
CA CYS A 37 -2.64 33.61 3.49
C CYS A 37 -2.09 32.67 2.43
N SER A 38 -1.24 33.15 1.52
CA SER A 38 -0.58 32.31 0.51
C SER A 38 0.30 31.24 1.16
N SER A 39 1.10 31.58 2.17
CA SER A 39 1.91 30.61 2.92
C SER A 39 1.06 29.55 3.62
N LEU A 40 -0.08 29.94 4.18
CA LEU A 40 -1.02 29.02 4.83
C LEU A 40 -1.64 28.06 3.80
N ILE A 41 -2.05 28.56 2.64
CA ILE A 41 -2.58 27.73 1.55
C ILE A 41 -1.53 26.71 1.09
N ILE A 42 -0.28 27.14 0.87
CA ILE A 42 0.82 26.24 0.47
C ILE A 42 1.07 25.18 1.55
N LEU A 43 1.07 25.55 2.82
CA LEU A 43 1.24 24.61 3.94
C LEU A 43 0.10 23.59 3.99
N LEU A 44 -1.15 24.04 3.88
CA LEU A 44 -2.32 23.16 3.88
C LEU A 44 -2.31 22.18 2.70
N LEU A 45 -1.94 22.67 1.51
CA LEU A 45 -1.74 21.83 0.32
C LEU A 45 -0.63 20.81 0.55
N GLY A 46 0.49 21.21 1.14
CA GLY A 46 1.60 20.30 1.46
C GLY A 46 1.18 19.19 2.43
N ILE A 47 0.45 19.52 3.50
CA ILE A 47 -0.09 18.55 4.46
C ILE A 47 -1.08 17.61 3.78
N ASN A 48 -1.96 18.15 2.94
CA ASN A 48 -2.95 17.35 2.22
C ASN A 48 -2.31 16.36 1.26
N LEU A 49 -1.34 16.80 0.44
CA LEU A 49 -0.60 15.95 -0.48
C LEU A 49 0.22 14.87 0.25
N HIS A 50 0.89 15.24 1.35
CA HIS A 50 1.63 14.27 2.16
C HIS A 50 0.69 13.23 2.78
N THR A 51 -0.45 13.66 3.33
CA THR A 51 -1.46 12.77 3.90
C THR A 51 -2.00 11.81 2.85
N TYR A 52 -2.35 12.32 1.67
CA TYR A 52 -2.82 11.51 0.55
C TYR A 52 -1.77 10.46 0.16
N HIS A 53 -0.52 10.88 -0.06
CA HIS A 53 0.56 9.97 -0.43
C HIS A 53 0.77 8.85 0.59
N ARG A 54 0.68 9.14 1.90
CA ARG A 54 0.83 8.13 2.96
C ARG A 54 -0.33 7.14 2.98
N LEU A 55 -1.56 7.62 2.81
CA LEU A 55 -2.77 6.80 2.84
C LEU A 55 -3.01 6.01 1.56
N THR A 56 -2.43 6.41 0.42
CA THR A 56 -2.55 5.69 -0.86
C THR A 56 -1.27 4.98 -1.28
N LYS A 57 -0.29 4.84 -0.37
CA LYS A 57 0.98 4.16 -0.66
C LYS A 57 0.70 2.69 -0.97
N GLU A 58 1.24 2.23 -2.09
CA GLU A 58 1.26 0.83 -2.48
C GLU A 58 2.71 0.36 -2.57
N VAL A 59 3.00 -0.81 -2.03
CA VAL A 59 4.34 -1.37 -1.97
C VAL A 59 4.34 -2.74 -2.66
N PRO A 60 5.14 -2.97 -3.70
CA PRO A 60 5.27 -4.31 -4.28
C PRO A 60 5.89 -5.25 -3.24
N ILE A 61 5.29 -6.43 -3.07
CA ILE A 61 5.71 -7.40 -2.06
C ILE A 61 6.13 -8.75 -2.64
N ALA A 62 5.58 -9.14 -3.79
CA ALA A 62 5.94 -10.35 -4.49
C ALA A 62 5.51 -10.27 -5.96
N ASN A 63 6.12 -11.08 -6.82
CA ASN A 63 5.67 -11.32 -8.18
C ASN A 63 5.47 -12.82 -8.37
N ILE A 64 4.52 -13.19 -9.21
CA ILE A 64 4.25 -14.60 -9.53
C ILE A 64 4.07 -14.77 -11.03
N GLN A 65 4.78 -15.75 -11.60
CA GLN A 65 4.73 -16.08 -13.02
C GLN A 65 4.39 -17.55 -13.22
N PHE A 66 3.60 -17.84 -14.27
CA PHE A 66 3.08 -19.16 -14.55
C PHE A 66 3.59 -19.70 -15.89
N TRP A 67 3.87 -21.01 -15.93
CA TRP A 67 4.08 -21.78 -17.16
C TRP A 67 3.19 -23.00 -17.12
N GLN A 68 2.42 -23.23 -18.19
CA GLN A 68 1.52 -24.36 -18.25
C GLN A 68 2.30 -25.64 -18.55
N THR A 69 2.20 -26.63 -17.66
CA THR A 69 2.87 -27.93 -17.79
C THR A 69 1.90 -29.05 -18.20
N GLY A 70 0.58 -28.81 -18.04
CA GLY A 70 -0.47 -29.75 -18.43
C GLY A 70 -1.87 -29.12 -18.35
N PRO A 71 -2.94 -29.89 -18.58
CA PRO A 71 -4.31 -29.43 -18.38
C PRO A 71 -4.54 -29.04 -16.91
N GLN A 72 -4.87 -27.77 -16.66
CA GLN A 72 -5.05 -27.22 -15.30
C GLN A 72 -3.83 -27.46 -14.39
N GLN A 73 -2.62 -27.54 -14.96
CA GLN A 73 -1.37 -27.73 -14.21
C GLN A 73 -0.36 -26.66 -14.64
N PHE A 74 0.16 -25.94 -13.66
CA PHE A 74 1.04 -24.80 -13.86
C PHE A 74 2.24 -24.86 -12.92
N LEU A 75 3.43 -24.60 -13.47
CA LEU A 75 4.58 -24.22 -12.67
C LEU A 75 4.44 -22.74 -12.33
N ALA A 76 4.32 -22.43 -11.05
CA ALA A 76 4.28 -21.07 -10.52
C ALA A 76 5.63 -20.72 -9.91
N VAL A 77 6.30 -19.69 -10.42
CA VAL A 77 7.51 -19.12 -9.81
C VAL A 77 7.10 -17.88 -9.05
N LEU A 78 7.22 -17.93 -7.72
CA LEU A 78 6.96 -16.83 -6.81
C LEU A 78 8.31 -16.21 -6.41
N SER A 79 8.47 -14.92 -6.66
CA SER A 79 9.64 -14.14 -6.25
C SER A 79 9.24 -13.04 -5.28
N HIS A 80 10.09 -12.77 -4.29
CA HIS A 80 9.94 -11.57 -3.48
C HIS A 80 10.20 -10.31 -4.33
N ALA A 81 9.69 -9.15 -3.92
CA ALA A 81 9.84 -7.92 -4.70
C ALA A 81 11.32 -7.49 -4.91
N ASP A 82 12.26 -8.00 -4.11
CA ASP A 82 13.70 -7.79 -4.27
C ASP A 82 14.36 -8.74 -5.29
N GLY A 83 13.64 -9.77 -5.75
CA GLY A 83 14.13 -10.79 -6.68
C GLY A 83 15.14 -11.77 -6.09
N ILE A 84 15.41 -11.73 -4.78
CA ILE A 84 16.47 -12.54 -4.15
C ILE A 84 15.95 -13.93 -3.77
N ASN A 85 14.70 -14.00 -3.32
CA ASN A 85 14.05 -15.24 -2.88
C ASN A 85 13.02 -15.69 -3.92
N GLU A 86 13.44 -16.59 -4.81
CA GLU A 86 12.56 -17.26 -5.77
C GLU A 86 12.26 -18.68 -5.32
N GLN A 87 10.99 -19.07 -5.41
CA GLN A 87 10.52 -20.41 -5.09
C GLN A 87 9.52 -20.87 -6.15
N SER A 88 9.64 -22.13 -6.55
CA SER A 88 8.81 -22.73 -7.59
C SER A 88 7.82 -23.72 -6.99
N TYR A 89 6.57 -23.65 -7.44
CA TYR A 89 5.45 -24.44 -6.93
C TYR A 89 4.66 -25.06 -8.07
N MET A 90 4.27 -26.32 -7.95
CA MET A 90 3.37 -26.96 -8.93
C MET A 90 1.92 -26.77 -8.49
N ILE A 91 1.19 -25.94 -9.22
CA ILE A 91 -0.18 -25.55 -8.88
C ILE A 91 -1.16 -26.20 -9.86
N ASN A 92 -2.12 -26.92 -9.31
CA ASN A 92 -3.26 -27.44 -10.05
C ASN A 92 -4.47 -26.51 -9.89
N GLY A 93 -5.20 -26.25 -10.96
CA GLY A 93 -6.42 -25.44 -10.94
C GLY A 93 -6.55 -24.50 -12.14
N ASP A 94 -7.56 -23.65 -12.07
CA ASP A 94 -7.85 -22.59 -13.05
C ASP A 94 -7.37 -21.20 -12.56
N GLU A 95 -7.23 -21.06 -11.24
CA GLU A 95 -6.89 -19.82 -10.55
C GLU A 95 -5.84 -20.10 -9.49
N TRP A 96 -5.00 -19.12 -9.22
CA TRP A 96 -4.11 -19.14 -8.07
C TRP A 96 -4.71 -18.25 -6.98
N GLN A 97 -4.46 -18.59 -5.72
CA GLN A 97 -4.80 -17.77 -4.57
C GLN A 97 -3.59 -17.64 -3.67
N ILE A 98 -3.31 -16.41 -3.24
CA ILE A 98 -2.35 -16.13 -2.18
C ILE A 98 -3.05 -15.53 -0.97
N ASP A 99 -2.75 -16.08 0.21
CA ASP A 99 -3.27 -15.64 1.49
C ASP A 99 -2.20 -14.88 2.26
N ALA A 100 -2.60 -13.79 2.90
CA ALA A 100 -1.76 -12.98 3.77
C ALA A 100 -2.50 -12.61 5.06
N ARG A 101 -1.73 -12.46 6.15
CA ARG A 101 -2.19 -11.75 7.34
C ARG A 101 -1.68 -10.32 7.27
N VAL A 102 -2.57 -9.37 7.51
CA VAL A 102 -2.26 -7.94 7.46
C VAL A 102 -2.53 -7.31 8.81
N LEU A 103 -1.54 -6.55 9.30
CA LEU A 103 -1.67 -5.66 10.44
C LEU A 103 -1.81 -4.24 9.91
N LYS A 104 -3.02 -3.70 10.05
CA LYS A 104 -3.36 -2.36 9.60
C LYS A 104 -3.27 -1.38 10.75
N TRP A 105 -2.50 -0.31 10.54
CA TRP A 105 -2.44 0.82 11.46
C TRP A 105 -3.60 1.78 11.20
N ASN A 106 -4.03 2.48 12.23
CA ASN A 106 -5.03 3.54 12.08
C ASN A 106 -4.42 4.73 11.29
N PRO A 107 -5.25 5.63 10.75
CA PRO A 107 -4.76 6.77 9.96
C PRO A 107 -3.76 7.66 10.71
N THR A 108 -3.95 7.88 12.02
CA THR A 108 -3.02 8.72 12.81
C THR A 108 -1.63 8.11 12.93
N ALA A 109 -1.54 6.79 13.08
CA ALA A 109 -0.30 6.04 13.19
C ALA A 109 0.44 5.97 11.83
N ILE A 110 -0.31 5.86 10.72
CA ILE A 110 0.25 5.97 9.37
C ILE A 110 0.86 7.36 9.14
N LEU A 111 0.13 8.42 9.52
CA LEU A 111 0.63 9.79 9.43
C LEU A 111 1.86 10.03 10.31
N ALA A 112 1.94 9.36 11.47
CA ALA A 112 3.07 9.47 12.39
C ALA A 112 4.35 8.77 11.93
N GLY A 113 4.29 7.84 10.98
CA GLY A 113 5.49 7.10 10.59
C GLY A 113 5.27 5.66 10.18
N LEU A 114 4.24 5.01 10.71
CA LEU A 114 4.11 3.56 10.66
C LEU A 114 3.57 3.08 9.31
N ASP A 115 4.24 2.08 8.74
CA ASP A 115 3.76 1.38 7.56
C ASP A 115 3.08 0.07 7.97
N SER A 116 2.02 -0.31 7.27
CA SER A 116 1.31 -1.57 7.47
C SER A 116 2.25 -2.77 7.30
N ARG A 117 2.05 -3.81 8.11
CA ARG A 117 2.87 -5.03 8.07
C ARG A 117 2.06 -6.18 7.50
N TYR A 118 2.74 -7.11 6.84
CA TYR A 118 2.14 -8.28 6.22
C TYR A 118 3.00 -9.52 6.46
N ARG A 119 2.35 -10.67 6.42
CA ARG A 119 3.00 -11.98 6.28
C ARG A 119 2.22 -12.79 5.26
N LEU A 120 2.92 -13.35 4.27
CA LEU A 120 2.34 -14.34 3.36
C LEU A 120 2.18 -15.66 4.10
N GLU A 121 1.01 -16.27 4.01
CA GLU A 121 0.69 -17.50 4.74
C GLU A 121 0.69 -18.70 3.81
N ARG A 122 0.05 -18.57 2.64
CA ARG A 122 -0.29 -19.72 1.83
C ARG A 122 -0.44 -19.36 0.37
N LEU A 123 0.07 -20.23 -0.49
CA LEU A 123 -0.20 -20.24 -1.93
C LEU A 123 -0.99 -21.50 -2.26
N SER A 124 -2.10 -21.34 -2.98
CA SER A 124 -2.93 -22.47 -3.37
C SER A 124 -3.49 -22.33 -4.78
N GLY A 125 -3.76 -23.47 -5.41
CA GLY A 125 -4.57 -23.54 -6.62
C GLY A 125 -6.06 -23.59 -6.27
N ARG A 126 -6.88 -23.04 -7.16
CA ARG A 126 -8.33 -23.04 -7.09
C ARG A 126 -8.93 -23.46 -8.41
N TYR A 127 -9.89 -24.36 -8.34
CA TYR A 127 -10.74 -24.73 -9.45
C TYR A 127 -11.98 -23.84 -9.46
N ARG A 128 -12.40 -23.39 -10.64
CA ARG A 128 -13.66 -22.64 -10.79
C ARG A 128 -14.88 -23.55 -10.59
N ASN A 129 -14.74 -24.80 -11.03
CA ASN A 129 -15.78 -25.80 -10.88
C ASN A 129 -15.77 -26.37 -9.45
N ILE A 130 -16.93 -26.33 -8.78
CA ILE A 130 -17.06 -26.77 -7.38
C ILE A 130 -16.84 -28.28 -7.18
N GLU A 131 -17.18 -29.10 -8.18
CA GLU A 131 -16.95 -30.55 -8.10
C GLU A 131 -15.45 -30.85 -8.22
N GLN A 132 -14.75 -30.14 -9.10
CA GLN A 132 -13.29 -30.24 -9.19
C GLN A 132 -12.62 -29.74 -7.90
N GLU A 133 -13.02 -28.59 -7.36
CA GLU A 133 -12.45 -28.07 -6.10
C GLU A 133 -12.65 -29.04 -4.92
N ARG A 134 -13.70 -29.88 -4.97
CA ARG A 134 -14.00 -30.88 -3.93
C ARG A 134 -13.18 -32.16 -4.07
N TYR A 135 -12.99 -32.66 -5.29
CA TYR A 135 -12.49 -34.02 -5.53
C TYR A 135 -11.15 -34.09 -6.27
N ASP A 136 -10.80 -33.07 -7.06
CA ASP A 136 -9.53 -33.06 -7.78
C ASP A 136 -8.36 -32.72 -6.83
N GLN A 137 -7.14 -32.99 -7.29
CA GLN A 137 -5.94 -32.83 -6.48
C GLN A 137 -5.63 -31.35 -6.22
N ARG A 138 -5.85 -30.92 -4.97
CA ARG A 138 -5.53 -29.55 -4.53
C ARG A 138 -4.03 -29.33 -4.36
N SER A 139 -3.55 -28.18 -4.81
CA SER A 139 -2.19 -27.69 -4.53
C SER A 139 -2.25 -26.64 -3.44
N VAL A 140 -1.55 -26.87 -2.32
CA VAL A 140 -1.50 -25.95 -1.18
C VAL A 140 -0.10 -25.94 -0.60
N PHE A 141 0.51 -24.76 -0.53
CA PHE A 141 1.88 -24.55 -0.08
C PHE A 141 1.93 -23.51 1.03
N ASP A 142 2.69 -23.80 2.07
CA ASP A 142 2.93 -22.88 3.18
C ASP A 142 4.01 -21.86 2.81
N LEU A 143 3.68 -20.57 2.93
CA LEU A 143 4.60 -19.45 2.71
C LEU A 143 5.08 -18.82 4.03
N SER A 144 4.56 -19.26 5.17
CA SER A 144 4.80 -18.63 6.47
C SER A 144 6.15 -18.96 7.11
N ALA A 145 6.94 -19.83 6.48
CA ALA A 145 8.26 -20.24 6.94
C ALA A 145 9.28 -19.09 6.88
N GLU A 146 9.29 -18.23 7.90
CA GLU A 146 10.31 -17.21 8.10
C GLU A 146 11.41 -17.73 9.04
N PRO A 147 12.71 -17.65 8.65
CA PRO A 147 13.80 -17.87 9.58
C PRO A 147 13.93 -16.66 10.52
N GLY A 148 13.38 -16.72 11.74
CA GLY A 148 13.51 -15.62 12.71
C GLY A 148 12.67 -15.73 14.00
N LEU A 149 12.66 -14.65 14.78
CA LEU A 149 11.82 -14.48 15.97
C LEU A 149 10.37 -14.22 15.56
N GLU A 150 9.43 -15.07 15.98
CA GLU A 150 8.00 -14.87 15.75
C GLU A 150 7.45 -13.71 16.60
N LEU A 151 7.49 -12.49 16.06
CA LEU A 151 6.92 -11.30 16.71
C LEU A 151 5.40 -11.17 16.51
N TRP A 152 4.84 -11.95 15.60
CA TRP A 152 3.42 -11.91 15.23
C TRP A 152 2.46 -12.16 16.41
N PRO A 153 2.65 -13.18 17.26
CA PRO A 153 1.78 -13.40 18.43
C PRO A 153 1.83 -12.24 19.43
N LEU A 154 2.98 -11.58 19.56
CA LEU A 154 3.17 -10.45 20.47
C LEU A 154 2.44 -9.19 19.97
N LEU A 155 2.49 -8.92 18.66
CA LEU A 155 1.75 -7.81 18.04
C LEU A 155 0.23 -7.98 18.21
N ILE A 156 -0.29 -9.20 18.04
CA ILE A 156 -1.71 -9.51 18.26
C ILE A 156 -2.09 -9.28 19.72
N ARG A 157 -1.23 -9.65 20.68
CA ARG A 157 -1.51 -9.40 22.10
C ARG A 157 -1.52 -7.91 22.45
N LEU A 158 -0.64 -7.13 21.83
CA LEU A 158 -0.55 -5.68 22.03
C LEU A 158 -1.70 -4.90 21.40
N GLN A 159 -2.41 -5.46 20.42
CA GLN A 159 -3.56 -4.81 19.78
C GLN A 159 -4.63 -4.36 20.77
N ASN A 160 -4.85 -5.13 21.84
CA ASN A 160 -5.87 -4.83 22.84
C ASN A 160 -5.47 -3.67 23.76
N TYR A 161 -4.21 -3.24 23.71
CA TYR A 161 -3.65 -2.19 24.57
C TYR A 161 -3.21 -0.95 23.80
N LEU A 162 -3.16 -1.01 22.45
CA LEU A 162 -2.68 0.05 21.59
C LEU A 162 -3.79 0.51 20.64
N ASP A 163 -4.38 1.68 20.90
CA ASP A 163 -5.40 2.34 20.04
C ASP A 163 -4.88 2.71 18.63
N TRP A 164 -3.61 2.43 18.34
CA TRP A 164 -2.96 2.73 17.07
C TRP A 164 -3.18 1.64 16.02
N ILE A 165 -3.60 0.43 16.41
CA ILE A 165 -3.91 -0.68 15.49
C ILE A 165 -5.40 -0.58 15.12
N ASP A 166 -5.69 -0.50 13.82
CA ASP A 166 -7.06 -0.43 13.30
C ASP A 166 -7.68 -1.82 13.17
N ALA A 167 -6.97 -2.75 12.54
CA ALA A 167 -7.46 -4.08 12.29
C ALA A 167 -6.35 -5.12 12.13
N TYR A 168 -6.70 -6.35 12.48
CA TYR A 168 -5.96 -7.56 12.15
C TYR A 168 -6.88 -8.52 11.41
N TYR A 169 -6.52 -8.89 10.18
CA TYR A 169 -7.38 -9.70 9.33
C TYR A 169 -6.59 -10.52 8.31
N GLY A 170 -7.22 -11.60 7.86
CA GLY A 170 -6.77 -12.37 6.70
C GLY A 170 -7.23 -11.67 5.42
N ASN A 171 -6.34 -11.59 4.44
CA ASN A 171 -6.62 -11.06 3.12
C ASN A 171 -6.12 -12.04 2.08
N SER A 172 -6.96 -12.33 1.09
CA SER A 172 -6.67 -13.29 0.05
C SER A 172 -6.94 -12.66 -1.30
N VAL A 173 -6.04 -12.89 -2.24
CA VAL A 173 -6.21 -12.45 -3.64
C VAL A 173 -6.10 -13.67 -4.52
N TYR A 174 -6.99 -13.76 -5.51
CA TYR A 174 -6.98 -14.83 -6.49
C TYR A 174 -7.23 -14.26 -7.89
N LEU A 175 -6.55 -14.83 -8.87
CA LEU A 175 -6.60 -14.44 -10.27
C LEU A 175 -6.43 -15.68 -11.16
N PRO A 176 -6.90 -15.66 -12.42
CA PRO A 176 -6.79 -16.79 -13.33
C PRO A 176 -5.33 -17.15 -13.63
N MET A 177 -5.03 -18.44 -13.74
CA MET A 177 -3.76 -18.93 -14.27
C MET A 177 -3.86 -19.05 -15.79
N ALA A 178 -2.79 -18.69 -16.49
CA ALA A 178 -2.63 -18.90 -17.92
C ALA A 178 -1.15 -19.06 -18.26
N ASP A 179 -0.85 -19.70 -19.39
CA ASP A 179 0.54 -19.90 -19.81
C ASP A 179 1.24 -18.54 -19.99
N GLN A 180 2.44 -18.44 -19.42
CA GLN A 180 3.27 -17.24 -19.40
C GLN A 180 2.64 -16.02 -18.72
N ALA A 181 1.51 -16.15 -18.01
CA ALA A 181 0.92 -15.02 -17.28
C ALA A 181 1.80 -14.63 -16.08
N ALA A 182 1.98 -13.32 -15.88
CA ALA A 182 2.72 -12.76 -14.75
C ALA A 182 1.86 -11.74 -13.99
N TYR A 183 1.94 -11.78 -12.66
CA TYR A 183 1.20 -10.91 -11.78
C TYR A 183 2.10 -10.30 -10.71
N GLN A 184 1.89 -9.01 -10.44
CA GLN A 184 2.53 -8.29 -9.34
C GLN A 184 1.58 -8.20 -8.15
N ILE A 185 2.05 -8.62 -6.99
CA ILE A 185 1.33 -8.54 -5.73
C ILE A 185 1.84 -7.32 -4.95
N VAL A 186 0.92 -6.44 -4.58
CA VAL A 186 1.18 -5.20 -3.85
C VAL A 186 0.49 -5.21 -2.49
N LEU A 187 1.14 -4.65 -1.48
CA LEU A 187 0.52 -4.29 -0.22
C LEU A 187 -0.01 -2.85 -0.30
N THR A 188 -1.29 -2.70 0.02
CA THR A 188 -2.00 -1.43 0.17
C THR A 188 -2.32 -1.18 1.64
N GLN A 189 -2.82 0.00 1.98
CA GLN A 189 -3.32 0.27 3.34
C GLN A 189 -4.58 -0.55 3.70
N SER A 190 -5.22 -1.17 2.71
CA SER A 190 -6.42 -2.02 2.87
C SER A 190 -6.16 -3.52 2.71
N GLY A 191 -4.91 -3.95 2.52
CA GLY A 191 -4.55 -5.35 2.34
C GLY A 191 -3.72 -5.58 1.10
N ILE A 192 -3.60 -6.84 0.67
CA ILE A 192 -2.90 -7.18 -0.56
C ILE A 192 -3.82 -7.07 -1.77
N LEU A 193 -3.24 -6.73 -2.91
CA LEU A 193 -3.88 -6.65 -4.22
C LEU A 193 -2.93 -7.28 -5.24
N SER A 194 -3.46 -7.86 -6.31
CA SER A 194 -2.66 -8.37 -7.42
C SER A 194 -3.04 -7.67 -8.72
N ARG A 195 -2.06 -7.39 -9.57
CA ARG A 195 -2.24 -6.74 -10.88
C ARG A 195 -1.55 -7.54 -11.98
N PRO A 196 -2.11 -7.56 -13.21
CA PRO A 196 -1.45 -8.20 -14.34
C PRO A 196 -0.20 -7.41 -14.73
N ASP A 197 0.94 -8.10 -14.82
CA ASP A 197 2.23 -7.52 -15.16
C ASP A 197 2.56 -7.64 -16.66
N ASN A 198 1.86 -8.53 -17.38
CA ASN A 198 2.02 -8.73 -18.82
C ASN A 198 0.71 -8.90 -19.59
N GLU A 199 0.79 -8.98 -20.92
CA GLU A 199 -0.38 -9.10 -21.80
C GLU A 199 -1.13 -10.42 -21.58
N GLN A 200 -0.40 -11.52 -21.37
CA GLN A 200 -0.99 -12.84 -21.11
C GLN A 200 -1.88 -12.82 -19.87
N ALA A 201 -1.42 -12.19 -18.78
CA ALA A 201 -2.20 -11.97 -17.58
C ALA A 201 -3.41 -11.05 -17.82
N ARG A 202 -3.25 -9.97 -18.61
CA ARG A 202 -4.37 -9.09 -18.99
C ARG A 202 -5.45 -9.83 -19.77
N HIS A 203 -5.03 -10.65 -20.74
CA HIS A 203 -5.94 -11.50 -21.51
C HIS A 203 -6.63 -12.54 -20.64
N ALA A 204 -5.90 -13.20 -19.75
CA ALA A 204 -6.46 -14.19 -18.82
C ALA A 204 -7.54 -13.58 -17.92
N ILE A 205 -7.32 -12.36 -17.39
CA ILE A 205 -8.32 -11.61 -16.62
C ILE A 205 -9.51 -11.22 -17.49
N ALA A 206 -9.29 -10.78 -18.73
CA ALA A 206 -10.37 -10.36 -19.62
C ALA A 206 -11.27 -11.52 -20.06
N SER A 207 -10.75 -12.74 -20.11
CA SER A 207 -11.51 -13.96 -20.41
C SER A 207 -11.88 -14.78 -19.17
N TRP A 208 -11.83 -14.16 -17.98
CA TRP A 208 -12.05 -14.83 -16.71
C TRP A 208 -13.52 -15.15 -16.44
#